data_AF-A0A9P3T5Z6-F1
#
_entry.id   AF-A0A9P3T5Z6-F1
#
_cell.length_a   1.000
_cell.length_b   1.000
_cell.length_c   1.000
_cell.angle_alpha   90.00
_cell.angle_beta   90.00
_cell.angle_gamma   90.00
#
_symmetry.space_group_name_H-M   'P 1'
#
loop_
_entity.id
_entity.type
_entity.pdbx_description
1 polymer ?
#
loop_
_entity_poly.entity_id
_entity_poly.type
_entity_poly.pdbx_seq_one_letter_code
_entity_poly.pdbx_strand_id
1 'polypeptide(L)' 'MDTLNKPYKVYEVLAPIHADAGPAIPWFNQPGKGTQLELSEPISQLLAEGKIREIGG' A
#
# COMPACT_ATOMS: atom_id res chain seq x y z
N MET A 1 7.93 17.46 -4.57
CA MET A 1 7.58 16.26 -3.80
C MET A 1 8.43 15.13 -4.33
N ASP A 2 9.49 14.77 -3.62
CA ASP A 2 10.40 13.68 -4.02
C ASP A 2 9.96 12.38 -3.32
N THR A 3 9.68 11.34 -4.10
CA THR A 3 9.36 10.00 -3.57
C THR A 3 10.58 9.09 -3.50
N LEU A 4 11.70 9.46 -4.12
CA LEU A 4 12.91 8.63 -4.20
C LEU A 4 13.54 8.39 -2.81
N ASN A 5 13.41 9.39 -1.93
CA ASN A 5 14.00 9.36 -0.59
C ASN A 5 12.99 9.02 0.52
N LYS A 6 11.74 8.65 0.17
CA LYS A 6 10.76 8.25 1.18
C LYS A 6 11.09 6.85 1.71
N PRO A 7 10.88 6.59 3.02
CA PRO A 7 11.06 5.25 3.57
C PRO A 7 10.18 4.24 2.84
N TYR A 8 10.80 3.12 2.45
CA TYR A 8 10.08 1.95 1.93
C TYR A 8 9.55 1.13 3.10
N LYS A 9 8.28 0.71 3.02
CA LYS A 9 7.62 -0.08 4.06
C LYS A 9 6.95 -1.29 3.46
N VAL A 10 7.11 -2.43 4.13
CA VAL A 10 6.53 -3.71 3.72
C VAL A 10 5.63 -4.21 4.83
N TYR A 11 4.44 -4.68 4.46
CA TYR A 11 3.43 -5.18 5.37
C TYR A 11 3.06 -6.62 5.02
N GLU A 12 2.81 -7.42 6.04
CA GLU A 12 2.20 -8.74 5.92
C GLU A 12 0.74 -8.68 6.39
N VAL A 13 -0.15 -9.28 5.61
CA VAL A 13 -1.60 -9.37 5.93
C VAL A 13 -1.82 -10.58 6.84
N LEU A 14 -2.40 -10.34 8.02
CA LEU A 14 -2.62 -11.35 9.07
C LEU A 14 -4.09 -11.77 9.18
N ALA A 15 -5.01 -10.95 8.69
CA ALA A 15 -6.44 -11.21 8.65
C ALA A 15 -7.05 -10.67 7.34
N PRO A 16 -8.23 -11.16 6.91
CA PRO A 16 -8.90 -10.62 5.73
C PRO A 16 -9.14 -9.11 5.83
N ILE A 17 -8.72 -8.37 4.80
CA ILE A 17 -8.95 -6.93 4.62
C ILE A 17 -9.64 -6.68 3.30
N HIS A 18 -10.51 -5.67 3.24
CA HIS A 18 -11.13 -5.26 1.99
C HIS A 18 -10.23 -4.28 1.24
N ALA A 19 -10.08 -4.49 -0.06
CA ALA A 19 -9.31 -3.65 -0.95
C ALA A 19 -9.90 -3.67 -2.35
N ASP A 20 -9.95 -2.51 -2.99
CA ASP A 20 -10.22 -2.40 -4.41
C ASP A 20 -8.90 -2.55 -5.18
N ALA A 21 -8.86 -3.49 -6.12
CA ALA A 21 -7.68 -3.77 -6.93
C ALA A 21 -7.86 -3.20 -8.33
N GLY A 22 -6.86 -2.46 -8.82
CA GLY A 22 -6.88 -1.89 -10.15
C GLY A 22 -5.50 -1.56 -10.70
N PRO A 23 -5.38 -1.31 -12.01
CA PRO A 23 -4.12 -0.86 -12.59
C PRO A 23 -3.83 0.59 -12.18
N ALA A 24 -2.60 0.85 -11.75
CA ALA A 24 -2.10 2.21 -11.58
C ALA A 24 -2.04 2.90 -12.95
N ILE A 25 -2.75 4.02 -13.10
CA ILE A 25 -2.77 4.78 -14.36
C ILE A 25 -1.40 5.43 -14.64
N PRO A 26 -1.02 5.64 -15.91
CA PRO A 26 0.19 6.41 -16.25
C PRO A 26 0.09 7.86 -15.73
N TRP A 27 1.05 8.29 -14.92
CA TRP A 27 1.09 9.64 -14.35
C TRP A 27 2.53 10.05 -14.02
N PHE A 28 2.81 11.34 -13.82
CA PHE A 28 4.16 11.87 -13.53
C PHE A 28 5.27 11.42 -14.51
N ASN A 29 4.97 11.30 -15.81
CA ASN A 29 5.87 10.75 -16.83
C ASN A 29 6.35 9.31 -16.55
N GLN A 30 5.63 8.56 -15.72
CA GLN A 30 5.88 7.14 -15.46
C GLN A 30 4.82 6.28 -16.17
N PRO A 31 5.20 5.09 -16.67
CA PRO A 31 4.32 4.25 -17.48
C PRO A 31 3.15 3.63 -16.69
N GLY A 32 3.22 3.60 -15.35
CA GLY A 32 2.19 2.98 -14.50
C GLY A 32 2.08 1.46 -14.72
N LYS A 33 0.83 0.96 -14.75
CA LYS A 33 0.41 -0.44 -15.03
C LYS A 33 0.68 -1.48 -13.94
N GLY A 34 1.35 -1.12 -12.85
CA GLY A 34 1.38 -1.95 -11.65
C GLY A 34 -0.02 -2.14 -11.06
N THR A 35 -0.21 -3.17 -10.24
CA THR A 35 -1.46 -3.31 -9.45
C THR A 35 -1.40 -2.39 -8.24
N GLN A 36 -2.40 -1.53 -8.11
CA GLN A 36 -2.65 -0.75 -6.90
C GLN A 36 -3.77 -1.43 -6.10
N LEU A 37 -3.59 -1.47 -4.78
CA LEU A 37 -4.63 -1.86 -3.84
C LEU A 37 -5.05 -0.60 -3.07
N GLU A 38 -6.31 -0.18 -3.25
CA GLU A 38 -6.93 0.86 -2.43
C GLU A 38 -7.60 0.19 -1.24
N LEU A 39 -7.03 0.41 -0.04
CA LEU A 39 -7.51 -0.20 1.19
C LEU A 39 -8.70 0.58 1.74
N SER A 40 -9.71 -0.12 2.26
CA SER A 40 -10.90 0.51 2.84
C SER A 40 -10.62 1.24 4.17
N GLU A 41 -9.51 0.91 4.82
CA GLU A 41 -9.07 1.51 6.08
C GLU A 41 -7.62 2.02 5.93
N PRO A 42 -7.23 3.09 6.63
CA PRO A 42 -5.86 3.58 6.61
C PRO A 42 -4.90 2.57 7.27
N ILE A 43 -3.65 2.54 6.81
CA ILE A 43 -2.58 1.66 7.34
C ILE A 43 -2.47 1.72 8.88
N SER A 44 -2.60 2.90 9.47
CA SER A 44 -2.53 3.08 10.93
C SER A 44 -3.63 2.33 11.68
N GLN A 45 -4.83 2.25 11.11
CA GLN A 45 -5.95 1.52 11.72
C GLN A 45 -5.75 0.02 11.58
N LEU A 46 -5.34 -0.45 10.40
CA LEU A 46 -5.07 -1.87 10.16
C LEU A 46 -3.94 -2.41 11.08
N LEU A 47 -2.94 -1.58 11.39
CA LEU A 47 -1.90 -1.88 12.37
C LEU A 47 -2.47 -1.94 13.80
N ALA A 48 -3.28 -0.95 14.18
CA ALA A 48 -3.89 -0.88 15.52
C ALA A 48 -4.83 -2.07 15.79
N GLU A 49 -5.54 -2.54 14.77
CA GLU A 49 -6.42 -3.71 14.82
C GLU A 49 -5.66 -5.04 14.69
N GLY A 50 -4.36 -5.02 14.42
CA GLY A 50 -3.55 -6.23 14.23
C GLY A 50 -3.87 -7.01 12.96
N LYS A 51 -4.60 -6.41 12.00
CA LYS A 51 -4.92 -7.02 10.69
C LYS A 51 -3.71 -7.10 9.78
N ILE A 52 -2.72 -6.22 9.97
CA ILE A 52 -1.44 -6.23 9.27
C ILE A 52 -0.28 -6.02 10.25
N ARG A 53 0.94 -6.40 9.86
CA ARG A 53 2.18 -6.03 10.57
C ARG A 53 3.26 -5.55 9.60
N GLU A 54 4.10 -4.62 10.04
CA GLU A 54 5.30 -4.20 9.29
C GLU A 54 6.41 -5.26 9.43
N ILE A 55 7.02 -5.69 8.33
CA ILE A 55 8.02 -6.78 8.32
C ILE A 55 9.45 -6.33 7.93
N GLY A 56 9.68 -5.03 7.79
CA GLY A 56 10.95 -4.46 7.33
C GLY A 56 11.07 -4.46 5.80
N GLY A 57 11.81 -3.49 5.27
CA GLY A 57 12.07 -3.31 3.84
C GLY A 57 13.45 -3.78 3.40
#